data_AF-A0A1H8BW91-F1
#
_entry.id   AF-A0A1H8BW91-F1
#
_cell.length_a   1.000
_cell.length_b   1.000
_cell.length_c   1.000
_cell.angle_alpha   90.00
_cell.angle_beta   90.00
_cell.angle_gamma   90.00
#
_symmetry.space_group_name_H-M   'P 1'
#
loop_
_entity.id
_entity.type
_entity.pdbx_description
1 polymer ?
#
loop_
_entity_poly.entity_id
_entity_poly.type
_entity_poly.pdbx_seq_one_letter_code
_entity_poly.pdbx_strand_id
1 'polypeptide(L)'
;MPVGEYISPDGQLRLLVICPDGDWTLGFDGFPWHTHGSILASLSGRDEEAAIDDFVADLTSSKSIIAMRRIGGSVTDVWVTDDPADDVSGWRRYGASDETMEFRRWDGSAVEV
;
A
#
# COMPACT_ATOMS: atom_id res chain seq x y z
N MET A 1 -1.15 -13.32 -15.77
CA MET A 1 0.18 -13.01 -15.22
C MET A 1 0.17 -11.54 -14.85
N PRO A 2 0.84 -11.12 -13.76
CA PRO A 2 0.96 -9.70 -13.45
C PRO A 2 1.69 -8.99 -14.59
N VAL A 3 1.28 -7.75 -14.85
CA VAL A 3 1.94 -6.86 -15.80
C VAL A 3 3.18 -6.25 -15.14
N GLY A 4 3.13 -6.01 -13.82
CA GLY A 4 4.28 -5.61 -13.00
C GLY A 4 4.29 -6.35 -11.66
N GLU A 5 5.48 -6.70 -11.18
CA GLU A 5 5.72 -7.31 -9.87
C GLU A 5 6.92 -6.61 -9.22
N TYR A 6 6.71 -6.10 -8.01
CA TYR A 6 7.73 -5.37 -7.26
C TYR A 6 7.83 -5.98 -5.86
N ILE A 7 9.04 -6.33 -5.45
CA ILE A 7 9.30 -6.91 -4.13
C ILE A 7 10.11 -5.89 -3.33
N SER A 8 9.73 -5.66 -2.07
CA SER A 8 10.47 -4.76 -1.19
C SER A 8 11.88 -5.31 -0.93
N PRO A 9 12.90 -4.46 -0.67
CA PRO A 9 14.28 -4.93 -0.51
C PRO A 9 14.48 -5.95 0.62
N ASP A 10 13.63 -5.93 1.64
CA ASP A 10 13.61 -6.90 2.74
C ASP A 10 12.75 -8.15 2.46
N GLY A 11 12.12 -8.22 1.29
CA GLY A 11 11.28 -9.33 0.85
C GLY A 11 9.94 -9.47 1.56
N GLN A 12 9.57 -8.54 2.43
CA GLN A 12 8.33 -8.65 3.23
C GLN A 12 7.08 -8.28 2.45
N LEU A 13 7.17 -7.36 1.49
CA LEU A 13 6.04 -6.86 0.73
C LEU A 13 6.24 -7.14 -0.74
N ARG A 14 5.14 -7.51 -1.40
CA ARG A 14 5.09 -7.71 -2.84
C ARG A 14 3.91 -6.94 -3.40
N LEU A 15 4.16 -5.96 -4.26
CA LEU A 15 3.14 -5.25 -5.01
C LEU A 15 2.93 -5.94 -6.36
N LEU A 16 1.67 -6.21 -6.69
CA LEU A 16 1.27 -6.72 -8.00
C LEU A 16 0.48 -5.65 -8.74
N VAL A 17 0.82 -5.46 -10.02
CA VAL A 17 0.06 -4.65 -10.97
C VAL A 17 -0.52 -5.60 -12.01
N ILE A 18 -1.85 -5.64 -12.11
CA ILE A 18 -2.59 -6.52 -13.01
C ILE A 18 -3.56 -5.70 -13.86
N CYS A 19 -3.87 -6.18 -15.06
CA CYS A 19 -4.84 -5.57 -15.96
C CYS A 19 -5.75 -6.66 -16.58
N PRO A 20 -6.60 -7.32 -15.78
CA PRO A 20 -7.61 -8.22 -16.32
C PRO A 20 -8.64 -7.43 -17.13
N ASP A 21 -8.89 -7.84 -18.37
CA ASP A 21 -9.93 -7.26 -19.23
C ASP A 21 -9.87 -5.73 -19.40
N GLY A 22 -8.68 -5.13 -19.24
CA GLY A 22 -8.46 -3.69 -19.36
C GLY A 22 -8.68 -2.88 -18.08
N ASP A 23 -8.98 -3.50 -16.94
CA ASP A 23 -9.12 -2.82 -15.65
C ASP A 23 -7.83 -2.92 -14.83
N TRP A 24 -7.09 -1.82 -14.76
CA TRP A 24 -5.84 -1.77 -14.00
C TRP A 24 -6.10 -1.82 -12.50
N THR A 25 -5.49 -2.80 -11.83
CA THR A 25 -5.56 -3.00 -10.38
C THR A 25 -4.16 -3.16 -9.80
N LEU A 26 -3.92 -2.52 -8.66
CA LEU A 26 -2.67 -2.58 -7.91
C LEU A 26 -2.96 -2.98 -6.48
N GLY A 27 -2.23 -3.95 -5.94
CA GLY A 27 -2.42 -4.39 -4.56
C GLY A 27 -1.21 -5.12 -4.00
N PHE A 28 -1.18 -5.24 -2.68
CA PHE A 28 -0.17 -6.06 -2.01
C PHE A 28 -0.61 -7.53 -2.03
N ASP A 29 0.27 -8.40 -2.53
CA ASP A 29 0.01 -9.83 -2.58
C ASP A 29 -0.26 -10.39 -1.18
N GLY A 30 -1.36 -11.15 -1.06
CA GLY A 30 -1.80 -11.73 0.20
C GLY A 30 -2.60 -10.78 1.10
N PHE A 31 -2.85 -9.54 0.70
CA PHE A 31 -3.61 -8.56 1.48
C PHE A 31 -4.83 -8.02 0.71
N PRO A 32 -5.91 -7.64 1.41
CA PRO A 32 -7.16 -7.25 0.76
C PRO A 32 -7.12 -5.86 0.10
N TRP A 33 -6.23 -4.98 0.57
CA TRP A 33 -6.12 -3.63 0.04
C TRP A 33 -5.63 -3.63 -1.42
N HIS A 34 -6.32 -2.85 -2.23
CA HIS A 34 -5.94 -2.56 -3.61
C HIS A 34 -6.50 -1.21 -4.03
N THR A 35 -5.95 -0.64 -5.09
CA THR A 35 -6.46 0.53 -5.79
C THR A 35 -6.60 0.26 -7.29
N HIS A 36 -7.35 1.09 -7.98
CA HIS A 36 -7.57 1.00 -9.43
C HIS A 36 -6.80 2.10 -10.17
N GLY A 37 -6.32 1.78 -11.37
CA GLY A 37 -5.65 2.75 -12.25
C GLY A 37 -6.55 3.95 -12.55
N SER A 38 -7.85 3.74 -12.76
CA SER A 38 -8.84 4.80 -12.97
C SER A 38 -8.94 5.80 -11.80
N ILE A 39 -8.78 5.32 -10.56
CA ILE A 39 -8.74 6.17 -9.36
C ILE A 39 -7.45 6.99 -9.36
N LEU A 40 -6.30 6.34 -9.60
CA LEU A 40 -5.00 7.03 -9.66
C LEU A 40 -4.96 8.10 -10.76
N ALA A 41 -5.49 7.78 -11.94
CA ALA A 41 -5.65 8.71 -13.06
C ALA A 41 -6.50 9.93 -12.66
N SER A 42 -7.65 9.68 -12.03
CA SER A 42 -8.56 10.74 -11.60
C SER A 42 -7.93 11.67 -10.56
N LEU A 43 -7.15 11.13 -9.62
CA LEU A 43 -6.48 11.91 -8.57
C LEU A 43 -5.27 12.70 -9.09
N SER A 44 -4.52 12.13 -10.04
CA SER A 44 -3.31 12.75 -10.60
C SER A 44 -3.58 13.66 -11.80
N GLY A 45 -4.75 13.54 -12.45
CA GLY A 45 -5.07 14.19 -13.71
C GLY A 45 -4.29 13.65 -14.91
N ARG A 46 -3.69 12.45 -14.79
CA ARG A 46 -2.95 11.76 -15.86
C ARG A 46 -3.76 10.59 -16.42
N ASP A 47 -3.30 10.02 -17.53
CA ASP A 47 -3.82 8.72 -17.98
C ASP A 47 -3.45 7.60 -17.00
N GLU A 48 -4.16 6.47 -17.08
CA GLU A 48 -4.04 5.37 -16.11
C GLU A 48 -2.62 4.80 -16.06
N GLU A 49 -1.99 4.55 -17.20
CA GLU A 49 -0.63 3.98 -17.25
C GLU A 49 0.38 4.94 -16.61
N ALA A 50 0.34 6.23 -16.95
CA ALA A 50 1.23 7.23 -16.36
C ALA A 50 0.98 7.41 -14.85
N ALA A 51 -0.28 7.35 -14.40
CA ALA A 51 -0.62 7.46 -12.98
C ALA A 51 -0.16 6.22 -12.19
N ILE A 52 -0.24 5.03 -12.80
CA ILE A 52 0.29 3.78 -12.24
C ILE A 52 1.80 3.85 -12.11
N ASP A 53 2.51 4.28 -13.15
CA ASP A 53 3.96 4.42 -13.14
C ASP A 53 4.43 5.40 -12.06
N ASP A 54 3.75 6.55 -11.92
CA ASP A 54 4.02 7.51 -10.86
C ASP A 54 3.81 6.90 -9.47
N PHE A 55 2.69 6.20 -9.25
CA PHE A 55 2.39 5.55 -7.98
C PHE A 55 3.44 4.50 -7.61
N VAL A 56 3.81 3.64 -8.56
CA VAL A 56 4.85 2.63 -8.37
C VAL A 56 6.20 3.29 -8.10
N ALA A 57 6.54 4.37 -8.81
CA ALA A 57 7.78 5.09 -8.59
C ALA A 57 7.83 5.72 -7.20
N ASP A 58 6.75 6.35 -6.72
CA ASP A 58 6.69 6.97 -5.40
C ASP A 58 6.74 5.93 -4.28
N LEU A 59 6.07 4.79 -4.46
CA LEU A 59 6.15 3.67 -3.53
C LEU A 59 7.57 3.12 -3.47
N THR A 60 8.14 2.71 -4.61
CA THR A 60 9.44 2.04 -4.67
C THR A 60 10.62 2.96 -4.34
N SER A 61 10.47 4.28 -4.53
CA SER A 61 11.43 5.29 -4.08
C SER A 61 11.26 5.71 -2.61
N SER A 62 10.42 5.00 -1.85
CA SER A 62 10.22 5.21 -0.41
C SER A 62 9.70 6.61 -0.05
N LYS A 63 8.88 7.19 -0.93
CA LYS A 63 8.13 8.43 -0.65
C LYS A 63 6.78 8.12 -0.01
N SER A 64 6.11 7.06 -0.45
CA SER A 64 4.83 6.64 0.12
C SER A 64 5.01 5.98 1.49
N ILE A 65 4.03 6.17 2.37
CA ILE A 65 3.96 5.51 3.67
C ILE A 65 3.06 4.28 3.54
N ILE A 66 3.54 3.15 4.05
CA ILE A 66 2.82 1.88 4.08
C ILE A 66 2.42 1.63 5.53
N ALA A 67 1.13 1.52 5.77
CA ALA A 67 0.58 1.09 7.03
C ALA A 67 0.45 -0.43 7.05
N MET A 68 0.77 -1.03 8.18
CA MET A 68 0.69 -2.46 8.42
C MET A 68 -0.09 -2.71 9.71
N ARG A 69 -1.21 -3.41 9.60
CA ARG A 69 -1.98 -3.85 10.77
C ARG A 69 -1.55 -5.25 11.18
N ARG A 70 -1.30 -5.44 12.47
CA ARG A 70 -1.06 -6.74 13.07
C ARG A 70 -2.13 -7.09 14.09
N ILE A 71 -2.49 -8.36 14.15
CA ILE A 71 -3.36 -8.93 15.19
C ILE A 71 -2.64 -10.18 15.71
N GLY A 72 -2.41 -10.25 17.03
CA GLY A 72 -1.64 -11.36 17.61
C GLY A 72 -0.23 -11.51 17.02
N GLY A 73 0.40 -10.41 16.60
CA GLY A 73 1.75 -10.37 16.02
C GLY A 73 1.84 -10.71 14.52
N SER A 74 0.76 -11.22 13.91
CA SER A 74 0.71 -11.53 12.48
C SER A 74 0.23 -10.32 11.67
N VAL A 75 0.87 -10.03 10.54
CA VAL A 75 0.37 -8.98 9.62
C VAL A 75 -0.93 -9.47 8.99
N THR A 76 -1.99 -8.70 9.16
CA THR A 76 -3.34 -9.03 8.66
C THR A 76 -3.79 -8.11 7.54
N ASP A 77 -3.21 -6.91 7.47
CA ASP A 77 -3.57 -5.92 6.45
C ASP A 77 -2.39 -4.99 6.17
N VAL A 78 -2.31 -4.53 4.93
CA VAL A 78 -1.26 -3.64 4.44
C VAL A 78 -1.86 -2.69 3.42
N TRP A 79 -1.69 -1.39 3.60
CA TRP A 79 -2.18 -0.37 2.67
C TRP A 79 -1.21 0.80 2.54
N VAL A 80 -1.31 1.54 1.43
CA VAL A 80 -0.64 2.84 1.29
C VAL A 80 -1.53 3.91 1.92
N THR A 81 -0.95 4.78 2.73
CA THR A 81 -1.65 5.87 3.43
C THR A 81 -1.01 7.22 3.15
N ASP A 82 -1.87 8.23 3.03
CA ASP A 82 -1.48 9.64 2.95
C ASP A 82 -1.61 10.36 4.30
N ASP A 83 -2.30 9.75 5.28
CA ASP A 83 -2.53 10.31 6.61
C ASP A 83 -2.36 9.23 7.70
N PRO A 84 -1.11 8.89 8.04
CA PRO A 84 -0.85 7.88 9.06
C PRO A 84 -1.35 8.29 10.46
N ALA A 85 -1.50 9.59 10.74
CA ALA A 85 -1.96 10.08 12.04
C ALA A 85 -3.46 9.83 12.23
N ASP A 86 -4.26 10.00 11.17
CA ASP A 86 -5.67 9.62 11.17
C ASP A 86 -5.83 8.10 11.34
N ASP A 87 -5.04 7.30 10.62
CA ASP A 87 -5.06 5.84 10.78
C ASP A 87 -4.78 5.44 12.25
N VAL A 88 -3.75 6.02 12.90
CA VAL A 88 -3.45 5.74 14.32
C VAL A 88 -4.62 6.11 15.21
N SER A 89 -5.23 7.25 14.95
CA SER A 89 -6.37 7.75 15.74
C SER A 89 -7.59 6.85 15.59
N GLY A 90 -7.85 6.36 14.38
CA GLY A 90 -8.89 5.37 14.09
C GLY A 90 -8.64 4.04 14.80
N TRP A 91 -7.43 3.49 14.69
CA TRP A 91 -7.03 2.27 15.41
C TRP A 91 -7.16 2.43 16.93
N ARG A 92 -6.66 3.52 17.53
CA ARG A 92 -6.77 3.74 18.98
C ARG A 92 -8.21 3.79 19.48
N ARG A 93 -9.14 4.22 18.61
CA ARG A 93 -10.54 4.38 18.97
C ARG A 93 -11.36 3.10 18.78
N TYR A 94 -11.04 2.28 17.79
CA TYR A 94 -11.89 1.16 17.37
C TYR A 94 -11.17 -0.19 17.27
N GLY A 95 -9.84 -0.21 17.38
CA GLY A 95 -9.01 -1.41 17.25
C GLY A 95 -9.17 -2.37 18.42
N ALA A 96 -8.86 -3.63 18.17
CA ALA A 96 -8.84 -4.65 19.22
C ALA A 96 -7.65 -4.49 20.16
N SER A 97 -7.73 -5.04 21.38
CA SER A 97 -6.68 -4.90 22.40
C SER A 97 -5.36 -5.58 22.04
N ASP A 98 -5.38 -6.56 21.15
CA ASP A 98 -4.22 -7.30 20.62
C ASP A 98 -3.84 -6.86 19.20
N GLU A 99 -4.47 -5.80 18.71
CA GLU A 99 -4.16 -5.17 17.43
C GLU A 99 -3.07 -4.14 17.61
N THR A 100 -2.09 -4.11 16.72
CA THR A 100 -1.08 -3.06 16.65
C THR A 100 -0.97 -2.54 15.22
N MET A 101 -0.45 -1.33 15.09
CA MET A 101 -0.24 -0.71 13.80
C MET A 101 1.19 -0.20 13.68
N GLU A 102 1.81 -0.50 12.55
CA GLU A 102 3.17 -0.13 12.20
C GLU A 102 3.15 0.65 10.90
N PHE A 103 4.05 1.61 10.76
CA PHE A 103 4.24 2.33 9.52
C PHE A 103 5.67 2.17 9.05
N ARG A 104 5.82 1.98 7.75
CA ARG A 104 7.13 1.82 7.12
C ARG A 104 7.12 2.41 5.73
N ARG A 105 8.32 2.52 5.16
CA ARG A 105 8.51 2.79 3.74
C ARG A 105 8.87 1.50 3.01
N TRP A 106 8.93 1.60 1.69
CA TRP A 106 9.26 0.46 0.83
C TRP A 106 10.63 -0.14 1.13
N ASP A 107 11.64 0.68 1.41
CA ASP A 107 12.99 0.25 1.81
C ASP A 107 13.07 -0.48 3.16
N GLY A 108 11.98 -0.50 3.94
CA GLY A 108 11.91 -1.14 5.26
C GLY A 108 12.22 -0.22 6.43
N SER A 109 12.49 1.06 6.19
CA SER A 109 12.60 2.04 7.27
C SER A 109 11.25 2.26 7.96
N ALA A 110 11.26 2.27 9.29
CA ALA A 110 10.08 2.58 10.09
C ALA A 110 9.75 4.08 10.01
N VAL A 111 8.47 4.40 10.10
CA VAL A 111 7.96 5.77 10.18
C VAL A 111 7.32 5.98 11.55
N GLU A 112 7.80 6.96 12.30
CA GLU A 112 7.18 7.38 13.56
C GLU A 112 6.03 8.36 13.29
N VAL A 113 4.92 8.19 14.00
CA VAL A 113 3.65 8.90 13.83
C VAL A 113 3.14 9.37 15.18
#